data_AF-A0A7C6T2K3-F1
#
_entry.id   AF-A0A7C6T2K3-F1
#
_cell.length_a   1.000
_cell.length_b   1.000
_cell.length_c   1.000
_cell.angle_alpha   90.00
_cell.angle_beta   90.00
_cell.angle_gamma   90.00
#
_symmetry.space_group_name_H-M   'P 1'
#
loop_
_entity.id
_entity.type
_entity.pdbx_description
1 polymer ?
#
loop_
_entity_poly.entity_id
_entity_poly.type
_entity_poly.pdbx_seq_one_letter_code
_entity_poly.pdbx_strand_id
1 'polypeptide(L)'
;MSNFLNKLFGRTDDGYDDYDDMEGYDLYGDEEPYVPERAPAPREIRQKRTPERTVPFPAGKPGTDHTVVLVEAFDIDTAWPVCDHVKQGRTVICNTERLSPDIRMRFQDIVSGSAYAIGGLLQAVSQFIFVFAPSTTNIDFDDGRLAFSTLRNAAKEPMMPGLTGERDGSRYGR
;
A
#
# COMPACT_ATOMS: atom_id res chain seq x y z
N MET A 1 0.12 6.53 45.89
CA MET A 1 0.83 7.55 45.10
C MET A 1 0.00 8.83 45.09
N SER A 2 0.44 9.92 45.74
CA SER A 2 -0.09 11.30 45.51
C SER A 2 0.54 12.41 46.38
N ASN A 3 1.50 12.12 47.29
CA ASN A 3 2.26 13.14 48.05
C ASN A 3 3.30 13.95 47.23
N PHE A 4 3.03 14.22 45.95
CA PHE A 4 3.91 15.01 45.07
C PHE A 4 3.22 16.23 44.45
N LEU A 5 1.92 16.18 44.17
CA LEU A 5 1.24 17.30 43.50
C LEU A 5 0.93 18.49 44.43
N ASN A 6 0.82 18.25 45.74
CA ASN A 6 0.68 19.33 46.73
C ASN A 6 1.96 20.17 46.94
N LYS A 7 3.07 19.83 46.26
CA LYS A 7 4.34 20.57 46.26
C LYS A 7 4.62 21.34 44.96
N LEU A 8 3.74 21.26 43.95
CA LEU A 8 4.01 21.89 42.64
C LEU A 8 3.23 23.19 42.39
N PHE A 9 2.06 23.41 42.99
CA PHE A 9 1.27 24.63 42.71
C PHE A 9 0.81 25.35 43.98
N GLY A 10 1.70 25.38 44.98
CA GLY A 10 1.58 26.26 46.14
C GLY A 10 1.78 27.73 45.77
N ARG A 11 0.67 28.43 45.56
CA ARG A 11 0.37 29.81 45.96
C ARG A 11 1.50 30.59 46.69
N THR A 12 2.01 31.65 46.04
CA THR A 12 2.45 32.99 46.53
C THR A 12 3.23 33.66 45.39
N ASP A 13 2.79 34.73 44.73
CA ASP A 13 2.72 36.15 45.14
C ASP A 13 4.06 36.90 44.96
N ASP A 14 4.26 37.43 43.74
CA ASP A 14 5.13 38.53 43.30
C ASP A 14 5.34 38.34 41.77
N GLY A 15 5.41 39.32 40.88
CA GLY A 15 5.44 40.77 40.88
C GLY A 15 5.92 41.18 39.47
N TYR A 16 5.50 42.37 39.03
CA TYR A 16 5.98 43.12 37.85
C TYR A 16 5.27 42.93 36.50
N ASP A 17 4.82 44.10 36.04
CA ASP A 17 4.23 44.49 34.77
C ASP A 17 5.14 44.19 33.57
N ASP A 18 4.56 43.74 32.46
CA ASP A 18 4.92 44.34 31.16
C ASP A 18 3.77 44.20 30.16
N TYR A 19 3.69 45.24 29.33
CA TYR A 19 2.63 45.59 28.39
C TYR A 19 2.66 44.73 27.13
N ASP A 20 1.49 44.55 26.52
CA ASP A 20 1.21 44.84 25.10
C ASP A 20 0.22 43.86 24.45
N ASP A 21 -0.77 44.49 23.78
CA ASP A 21 -1.52 44.02 22.62
C ASP A 21 -2.44 42.80 22.74
N MET A 22 -3.66 42.76 22.24
CA MET A 22 -4.58 43.72 21.61
C MET A 22 -5.83 42.84 21.33
N GLU A 23 -7.02 43.39 21.57
CA GLU A 23 -8.24 43.12 20.77
C GLU A 23 -8.96 41.75 20.93
N GLY A 24 -10.05 41.74 21.71
CA GLY A 24 -11.03 40.65 21.78
C GLY A 24 -12.45 41.16 21.90
N TYR A 25 -12.97 41.69 20.79
CA TYR A 25 -14.28 42.33 20.65
C TYR A 25 -15.47 41.40 20.92
N ASP A 26 -16.36 41.91 21.77
CA ASP A 26 -17.82 41.98 21.69
C ASP A 26 -18.71 40.72 21.72
N LEU A 27 -19.20 40.51 22.94
CA LEU A 27 -20.44 39.86 23.35
C LEU A 27 -21.67 40.59 22.77
N TYR A 28 -22.36 39.97 21.81
CA TYR A 28 -23.73 40.33 21.44
C TYR A 28 -24.66 39.13 21.66
N GLY A 29 -25.54 39.28 22.65
CA GLY A 29 -26.74 38.47 22.77
C GLY A 29 -27.79 39.00 21.80
N ASP A 30 -28.43 38.08 21.07
CA ASP A 30 -29.65 38.37 20.33
C ASP A 30 -30.75 37.41 20.80
N GLU A 31 -31.84 38.04 21.24
CA GLU A 31 -33.11 37.45 21.63
C GLU A 31 -33.96 37.04 20.40
N GLU A 32 -34.98 36.22 20.67
CA GLU A 32 -35.80 35.37 19.78
C GLU A 32 -36.47 36.00 18.54
N PRO A 33 -37.06 35.15 17.66
CA PRO A 33 -38.53 35.15 17.64
C PRO A 33 -39.21 33.78 17.63
N TYR A 34 -40.24 33.67 18.47
CA TYR A 34 -41.24 32.61 18.54
C TYR A 34 -41.94 32.34 17.20
N VAL A 35 -41.95 31.08 16.75
CA VAL A 35 -42.62 30.62 15.53
C VAL A 35 -43.90 29.86 15.92
N PRO A 36 -45.11 30.27 15.47
CA PRO A 36 -46.33 29.58 15.82
C PRO A 36 -46.43 28.19 15.16
N GLU A 37 -46.78 27.19 15.96
CA GLU A 37 -46.90 25.78 15.56
C GLU A 37 -48.07 25.57 14.57
N ARG A 38 -47.77 24.97 13.42
CA ARG A 38 -48.70 24.77 12.32
C ARG A 38 -49.61 23.56 12.59
N ALA A 39 -50.93 23.76 12.50
CA ALA A 39 -51.95 22.72 12.69
C ALA A 39 -51.72 21.48 11.78
N PRO A 40 -52.06 20.26 12.25
CA PRO A 40 -51.77 19.03 11.52
C PRO A 40 -52.67 18.85 10.29
N ALA A 41 -52.06 18.53 9.14
CA ALA A 41 -52.75 18.23 7.89
C ALA A 41 -53.52 16.87 7.94
N PRO A 42 -54.59 16.70 7.15
CA PRO A 42 -55.38 15.47 7.09
C PRO A 42 -54.55 14.25 6.68
N ARG A 43 -54.75 13.13 7.39
CA ARG A 43 -54.07 11.85 7.16
C ARG A 43 -54.49 11.24 5.81
N GLU A 44 -53.53 11.05 4.91
CA GLU A 44 -53.73 10.22 3.73
C GLU A 44 -53.88 8.74 4.14
N ILE A 45 -54.87 8.08 3.56
CA ILE A 45 -55.19 6.67 3.79
C ILE A 45 -54.08 5.82 3.16
N ARG A 46 -53.12 5.42 3.97
CA ARG A 46 -52.07 4.47 3.60
C ARG A 46 -52.69 3.09 3.37
N GLN A 47 -52.90 2.73 2.10
CA GLN A 47 -53.23 1.36 1.72
C GLN A 47 -52.13 0.43 2.23
N LYS A 48 -52.51 -0.48 3.14
CA LYS A 48 -51.63 -1.53 3.66
C LYS A 48 -51.33 -2.51 2.52
N ARG A 49 -50.22 -2.31 1.82
CA ARG A 49 -49.61 -3.38 1.02
C ARG A 49 -49.13 -4.46 1.99
N THR A 50 -49.60 -5.68 1.78
CA THR A 50 -49.14 -6.89 2.45
C THR A 50 -47.62 -7.00 2.34
N PRO A 51 -46.89 -7.29 3.44
CA PRO A 51 -45.45 -7.47 3.36
C PRO A 51 -45.16 -8.77 2.59
N GLU A 52 -44.66 -8.61 1.38
CA GLU A 52 -44.07 -9.70 0.61
C GLU A 52 -42.90 -10.24 1.42
N ARG A 53 -42.97 -11.53 1.78
CA ARG A 53 -42.02 -12.19 2.66
C ARG A 53 -40.78 -12.61 1.86
N THR A 54 -40.07 -11.63 1.31
CA THR A 54 -38.79 -11.83 0.64
C THR A 54 -37.68 -11.79 1.69
N VAL A 55 -36.96 -12.91 1.84
CA VAL A 55 -35.71 -12.91 2.58
C VAL A 55 -34.66 -12.15 1.77
N PRO A 56 -33.97 -11.15 2.34
CA PRO A 56 -32.83 -10.56 1.67
C PRO A 56 -31.75 -11.65 1.58
N PHE A 57 -31.45 -12.11 0.37
CA PHE A 57 -30.16 -12.75 0.15
C PHE A 57 -29.11 -11.66 0.40
N PRO A 58 -28.08 -11.89 1.23
CA PRO A 58 -26.94 -11.01 1.25
C PRO A 58 -26.37 -11.08 -0.17
N ALA A 59 -26.64 -10.05 -0.97
CA ALA A 59 -25.92 -9.84 -2.21
C ALA A 59 -24.46 -9.97 -1.83
N GLY A 60 -23.76 -10.95 -2.44
CA GLY A 60 -22.30 -10.99 -2.35
C GLY A 60 -21.83 -9.57 -2.61
N LYS A 61 -21.01 -9.03 -1.71
CA LYS A 61 -20.51 -7.65 -1.81
C LYS A 61 -20.25 -7.34 -3.28
N PRO A 62 -20.80 -6.24 -3.85
CA PRO A 62 -20.63 -5.93 -5.26
C PRO A 62 -19.17 -6.18 -5.62
N GLY A 63 -19.00 -7.04 -6.63
CA GLY A 63 -17.79 -7.83 -6.87
C GLY A 63 -16.53 -7.02 -6.64
N THR A 64 -15.57 -7.61 -5.92
CA THR A 64 -14.21 -7.08 -5.90
C THR A 64 -13.72 -7.10 -7.34
N ASP A 65 -13.81 -5.97 -8.04
CA ASP A 65 -13.30 -5.83 -9.40
C ASP A 65 -11.79 -5.99 -9.36
N HIS A 66 -11.34 -7.22 -9.57
CA HIS A 66 -9.93 -7.57 -9.65
C HIS A 66 -9.37 -6.93 -10.92
N THR A 67 -8.78 -5.75 -10.76
CA THR A 67 -8.19 -4.99 -11.86
C THR A 67 -6.72 -5.35 -12.01
N VAL A 68 -6.30 -5.61 -13.26
CA VAL A 68 -4.89 -5.79 -13.64
C VAL A 68 -4.42 -4.55 -14.38
N VAL A 69 -3.28 -3.98 -13.99
CA VAL A 69 -2.67 -2.79 -14.58
C VAL A 69 -1.38 -3.19 -15.30
N LEU A 70 -1.20 -2.72 -16.53
CA LEU A 70 0.02 -2.91 -17.32
C LEU A 70 0.87 -1.64 -17.26
N VAL A 71 2.15 -1.78 -16.93
CA VAL A 71 3.08 -0.64 -16.80
C VAL A 71 4.38 -0.92 -17.53
N GLU A 72 4.86 0.04 -18.31
CA GLU A 72 6.23 0.06 -18.82
C GLU A 72 7.04 1.03 -17.97
N ALA A 73 8.13 0.56 -17.34
CA ALA A 73 8.99 1.38 -16.51
C ALA A 73 10.16 1.94 -17.32
N PHE A 74 10.28 3.27 -17.30
CA PHE A 74 11.32 4.02 -18.00
C PHE A 74 12.42 4.50 -17.05
N ASP A 75 12.06 4.76 -15.79
CA ASP A 75 12.93 5.23 -14.73
C ASP A 75 12.52 4.62 -13.37
N ILE A 76 13.25 5.01 -12.32
CA ILE A 76 12.96 4.57 -10.96
C ILE A 76 11.66 5.19 -10.39
N ASP A 77 11.28 6.38 -10.84
CA ASP A 77 10.12 7.11 -10.31
C ASP A 77 8.79 6.44 -10.69
N THR A 78 8.81 5.64 -11.75
CA THR A 78 7.69 4.76 -12.10
C THR A 78 7.33 3.77 -10.98
N ALA A 79 8.22 3.52 -10.01
CA ALA A 79 7.93 2.63 -8.87
C ALA A 79 6.81 3.14 -7.97
N TRP A 80 6.69 4.46 -7.77
CA TRP A 80 5.70 5.06 -6.87
C TRP A 80 4.25 4.79 -7.31
N PRO A 81 3.82 5.09 -8.55
CA PRO A 81 2.48 4.77 -9.00
C PRO A 81 2.19 3.26 -9.03
N VAL A 82 3.20 2.42 -9.28
CA VAL A 82 3.06 0.95 -9.18
C VAL A 82 2.74 0.54 -7.74
N CYS A 83 3.42 1.10 -6.75
CA CYS A 83 3.13 0.84 -5.34
C CYS A 83 1.69 1.25 -4.98
N ASP A 84 1.22 2.39 -5.49
CA ASP A 84 -0.15 2.85 -5.24
C ASP A 84 -1.21 1.93 -5.86
N HIS A 85 -0.98 1.42 -7.07
CA HIS A 85 -1.86 0.40 -7.66
C HIS A 85 -1.93 -0.87 -6.81
N VAL A 86 -0.77 -1.37 -6.35
CA VAL A 86 -0.71 -2.56 -5.50
C VAL A 86 -1.44 -2.31 -4.17
N LYS A 87 -1.25 -1.15 -3.54
CA LYS A 87 -1.97 -0.74 -2.32
C LYS A 87 -3.48 -0.63 -2.52
N GLN A 88 -3.95 -0.29 -3.72
CA GLN A 88 -5.37 -0.26 -4.07
C GLN A 88 -5.97 -1.65 -4.31
N GLY A 89 -5.21 -2.73 -4.10
CA GLY A 89 -5.68 -4.10 -4.37
C GLY A 89 -5.68 -4.47 -5.85
N ARG A 90 -4.93 -3.75 -6.69
CA ARG A 90 -4.78 -4.05 -8.12
C ARG A 90 -3.49 -4.83 -8.37
N THR A 91 -3.55 -5.82 -9.26
CA THR A 91 -2.36 -6.55 -9.71
C THR A 91 -1.66 -5.72 -10.78
N VAL A 92 -0.33 -5.62 -10.73
CA VAL A 92 0.45 -4.87 -11.72
C VAL A 92 1.40 -5.80 -12.46
N ILE A 93 1.37 -5.76 -13.79
CA ILE A 93 2.38 -6.38 -14.64
C ILE A 93 3.28 -5.28 -15.18
N CYS A 94 4.57 -5.35 -14.88
CA CYS A 94 5.54 -4.32 -15.19
C CYS A 94 6.64 -4.84 -16.13
N ASN A 95 6.85 -4.15 -17.25
CA ASN A 95 8.03 -4.32 -18.09
C ASN A 95 9.13 -3.33 -17.67
N THR A 96 10.33 -3.84 -17.40
CA THR A 96 11.51 -3.09 -16.93
C THR A 96 12.69 -3.14 -17.90
N GLU A 97 12.46 -3.49 -19.17
CA GLU A 97 13.48 -3.62 -20.20
C GLU A 97 14.30 -2.34 -20.41
N ARG A 98 13.66 -1.18 -20.27
CA ARG A 98 14.31 0.13 -20.44
C ARG A 98 15.11 0.60 -19.23
N LEU A 99 14.97 -0.09 -18.08
CA LEU A 99 15.74 0.22 -16.89
C LEU A 99 17.14 -0.39 -16.97
N SER A 100 18.16 0.40 -16.63
CA SER A 100 19.50 -0.13 -16.40
C SER A 100 19.50 -1.16 -15.26
N PRO A 101 20.44 -2.12 -15.24
CA PRO A 101 20.45 -3.18 -14.24
C PRO A 101 20.39 -2.67 -12.78
N ASP A 102 21.15 -1.62 -12.46
CA ASP A 102 21.20 -1.05 -11.12
C ASP A 102 19.87 -0.40 -10.73
N ILE A 103 19.25 0.35 -11.66
CA ILE A 103 17.96 0.99 -11.43
C ILE A 103 16.85 -0.06 -11.32
N ARG A 104 16.91 -1.12 -12.11
CA ARG A 104 15.93 -2.21 -12.05
C ARG A 104 15.93 -2.93 -10.72
N MET A 105 17.10 -3.23 -10.15
CA MET A 105 17.19 -3.84 -8.82
C MET A 105 16.56 -2.93 -7.77
N ARG A 106 16.89 -1.63 -7.77
CA ARG A 106 16.30 -0.66 -6.85
C ARG A 106 14.79 -0.52 -7.03
N PHE A 107 14.31 -0.50 -8.27
CA PHE A 107 12.89 -0.49 -8.58
C PHE A 107 12.19 -1.71 -7.97
N GLN A 108 12.76 -2.91 -8.14
CA GLN A 108 12.21 -4.15 -7.57
C GLN A 108 12.21 -4.12 -6.04
N ASP A 109 13.24 -3.57 -5.40
CA ASP A 109 13.30 -3.44 -3.93
C ASP A 109 12.21 -2.51 -3.39
N ILE A 110 11.96 -1.37 -4.05
CA ILE A 110 10.90 -0.42 -3.66
C ILE A 110 9.52 -1.09 -3.75
N VAL A 111 9.21 -1.68 -4.91
CA VAL A 111 7.86 -2.23 -5.14
C VAL A 111 7.65 -3.53 -4.36
N SER A 112 8.68 -4.38 -4.19
CA SER A 112 8.59 -5.56 -3.32
C SER A 112 8.37 -5.16 -1.86
N GLY A 113 9.00 -4.09 -1.38
CA GLY A 113 8.74 -3.55 -0.04
C GLY A 113 7.28 -3.12 0.13
N SER A 114 6.71 -2.43 -0.86
CA SER A 114 5.28 -2.06 -0.83
C SER A 114 4.35 -3.26 -0.88
N ALA A 115 4.64 -4.26 -1.73
CA ALA A 115 3.84 -5.47 -1.80
C ALA A 115 3.92 -6.26 -0.48
N TYR A 116 5.12 -6.41 0.08
CA TYR A 116 5.35 -7.09 1.35
C TYR A 116 4.59 -6.43 2.50
N ALA A 117 4.55 -5.09 2.55
CA ALA A 117 3.85 -4.34 3.58
C ALA A 117 2.33 -4.65 3.64
N ILE A 118 1.73 -5.09 2.53
CA ILE A 118 0.30 -5.46 2.45
C ILE A 118 0.07 -6.98 2.35
N GLY A 119 1.10 -7.80 2.60
CA GLY A 119 1.03 -9.26 2.46
C GLY A 119 0.90 -9.74 1.00
N GLY A 120 1.25 -8.89 0.05
CA GLY A 120 1.35 -9.22 -1.36
C GLY A 120 2.66 -9.92 -1.72
N LEU A 121 2.85 -10.18 -3.01
CA LEU A 121 4.02 -10.87 -3.55
C LEU A 121 4.56 -10.22 -4.83
N LEU A 122 5.86 -10.40 -5.04
CA LEU A 122 6.54 -10.10 -6.30
C LEU A 122 6.86 -11.41 -6.99
N GLN A 123 6.51 -11.51 -8.26
CA GLN A 123 6.75 -12.68 -9.07
C GLN A 123 7.42 -12.32 -10.39
N ALA A 124 8.56 -12.94 -10.67
CA ALA A 124 9.23 -12.78 -11.96
C ALA A 124 8.56 -13.69 -13.00
N VAL A 125 8.16 -13.12 -14.13
CA VAL A 125 7.64 -13.87 -15.29
C VAL A 125 8.76 -14.08 -16.32
N SER A 126 9.62 -13.07 -16.50
CA SER A 126 10.82 -13.15 -17.33
C SER A 126 11.93 -12.25 -16.77
N GLN A 127 13.04 -12.12 -17.49
CA GLN A 127 14.15 -11.25 -17.10
C GLN A 127 13.74 -9.77 -16.92
N PHE A 128 12.72 -9.32 -17.65
CA PHE A 128 12.28 -7.92 -17.66
C PHE A 128 10.81 -7.74 -17.25
N ILE A 129 10.01 -8.81 -17.22
CA ILE A 129 8.59 -8.77 -16.85
C ILE A 129 8.40 -9.28 -15.43
N PHE A 130 7.79 -8.44 -14.59
CA PHE A 130 7.49 -8.72 -13.19
C PHE A 130 6.01 -8.50 -12.92
N VAL A 131 5.45 -9.33 -12.03
CA VAL A 131 4.09 -9.21 -11.53
C VAL A 131 4.14 -8.84 -10.06
N PHE A 132 3.41 -7.80 -9.69
CA PHE A 132 3.22 -7.38 -8.31
C PHE A 132 1.76 -7.58 -7.95
N ALA A 133 1.51 -8.48 -7.01
CA ALA A 133 0.16 -8.87 -6.63
C ALA A 133 -0.11 -8.51 -5.16
N PRO A 134 -1.26 -7.90 -4.85
CA PRO A 134 -1.73 -7.78 -3.47
C PRO A 134 -2.13 -9.15 -2.92
N SER A 135 -2.35 -9.23 -1.60
CA SER A 135 -2.79 -10.46 -0.91
C SER A 135 -4.11 -11.05 -1.41
N THR A 136 -4.93 -10.25 -2.10
CA THR A 136 -6.22 -10.68 -2.69
C THR A 136 -6.09 -11.38 -4.04
N THR A 137 -4.90 -11.39 -4.64
CA THR A 137 -4.66 -11.98 -5.96
C THR A 137 -3.94 -13.31 -5.81
N ASN A 138 -4.51 -14.38 -6.36
CA ASN A 138 -3.84 -15.66 -6.49
C ASN A 138 -3.19 -15.78 -7.88
N ILE A 139 -1.94 -16.23 -7.92
CA ILE A 139 -1.19 -16.44 -9.17
C ILE A 139 -0.79 -17.90 -9.23
N ASP A 140 -1.29 -18.61 -10.24
CA ASP A 140 -0.96 -20.00 -10.51
C ASP A 140 0.00 -20.09 -11.71
N PHE A 141 0.91 -21.06 -11.67
CA PHE A 141 1.91 -21.30 -12.70
C PHE A 141 1.70 -22.68 -13.30
N ASP A 142 1.44 -22.74 -14.61
CA ASP A 142 1.53 -23.99 -15.35
C ASP A 142 3.01 -24.34 -15.51
N ASP A 143 3.51 -25.22 -14.62
CA ASP A 143 4.92 -25.63 -14.51
C ASP A 143 5.49 -26.36 -15.74
N GLY A 144 4.80 -26.33 -16.88
CA GLY A 144 5.21 -26.96 -18.14
C GLY A 144 6.51 -26.42 -18.77
N ARG A 145 7.09 -25.33 -18.25
CA ARG A 145 8.41 -24.82 -18.67
C ARG A 145 9.16 -24.19 -17.49
N LEU A 146 10.04 -24.97 -16.88
CA LEU A 146 11.24 -24.55 -16.12
C LEU A 146 11.11 -23.20 -15.40
N ALA A 147 10.78 -23.26 -14.11
CA ALA A 147 10.86 -22.13 -13.20
C ALA A 147 12.14 -21.30 -13.45
N PHE A 148 11.96 -20.03 -13.81
CA PHE A 148 13.02 -19.08 -14.13
C PHE A 148 14.09 -18.95 -13.04
N SER A 149 13.78 -19.37 -11.80
CA SER A 149 14.74 -19.57 -10.72
C SER A 149 15.94 -20.43 -11.14
N THR A 150 15.72 -21.47 -11.95
CA THR A 150 16.78 -22.35 -12.46
C THR A 150 17.68 -21.63 -13.46
N LEU A 151 17.14 -20.76 -14.31
CA LEU A 151 17.92 -19.97 -15.27
C LEU A 151 18.73 -18.86 -14.59
N ARG A 152 18.14 -18.17 -13.61
CA ARG A 152 18.85 -17.17 -12.79
C ARG A 152 20.00 -17.80 -12.00
N ASN A 153 19.82 -19.04 -11.52
CA ASN A 153 20.86 -19.77 -10.82
C ASN A 153 21.96 -20.26 -11.78
N ALA A 154 21.60 -20.73 -12.99
CA ALA A 154 22.56 -21.12 -14.01
C ALA A 154 23.42 -19.95 -14.51
N ALA A 155 22.86 -18.74 -14.61
CA ALA A 155 23.60 -17.53 -14.98
C ALA A 155 24.53 -17.01 -13.86
N LYS A 156 24.38 -17.52 -12.63
CA LYS A 156 25.23 -17.19 -11.48
C LYS A 156 26.40 -18.16 -11.29
N GLU A 157 26.50 -19.24 -12.07
CA GLU A 157 27.71 -20.05 -12.09
C GLU A 157 28.72 -19.46 -13.09
N PRO A 158 29.79 -18.77 -12.63
CA PRO A 158 30.89 -18.45 -13.51
C PRO A 158 31.54 -19.77 -13.95
N MET A 159 31.75 -19.93 -15.27
CA MET A 159 32.74 -20.88 -15.81
C MET A 159 34.00 -20.79 -14.95
N MET A 160 34.33 -21.87 -14.24
CA MET A 160 35.61 -21.99 -13.53
C MET A 160 36.74 -21.82 -14.56
N PRO A 161 37.56 -20.75 -14.53
CA PRO A 161 38.76 -20.67 -15.35
C PRO A 161 39.87 -21.34 -14.54
N GLY A 162 40.07 -22.64 -14.75
CA GLY A 162 40.99 -23.40 -13.90
C GLY A 162 41.37 -24.78 -14.43
N LEU A 163 41.65 -24.92 -15.72
CA LEU A 163 42.40 -26.06 -16.26
C LEU A 163 43.47 -25.56 -17.24
N THR A 164 44.39 -24.74 -16.74
CA THR A 164 45.68 -24.47 -17.40
C THR A 164 46.80 -24.56 -16.37
N GLY A 165 47.68 -25.56 -16.55
CA GLY A 165 48.81 -25.89 -15.67
C GLY A 165 48.50 -27.19 -14.92
N GLU A 166 49.12 -28.33 -15.17
CA GLU A 166 50.55 -28.58 -15.35
C GLU A 166 50.79 -29.63 -16.45
N ARG A 167 51.72 -29.35 -17.36
CA ARG A 167 52.31 -30.39 -18.22
C ARG A 167 53.39 -31.08 -17.40
N ASP A 168 53.09 -32.28 -16.92
CA ASP A 168 54.07 -33.19 -16.31
C ASP A 168 55.16 -33.55 -17.35
N GLY A 169 56.34 -32.96 -17.19
CA GLY A 169 57.51 -33.17 -18.04
C GLY A 169 58.31 -34.44 -17.72
N SER A 170 57.78 -35.36 -16.92
CA SER A 170 58.57 -36.44 -16.31
C SER A 170 58.47 -37.80 -17.01
N ARG A 171 57.97 -37.87 -18.26
CA ARG A 171 57.75 -39.15 -18.97
C ARG A 171 58.57 -39.42 -20.22
N TYR A 172 59.76 -38.83 -20.34
CA TYR A 172 60.78 -39.37 -21.24
C TYR A 172 62.12 -39.44 -20.53
N GLY A 173 62.36 -40.62 -19.95
CA GLY A 173 63.59 -40.96 -19.26
C GLY A 173 63.76 -42.47 -19.19
N ARG A 174 63.91 -43.12 -20.34
CA ARG A 174 64.80 -44.26 -20.62
C ARG A 174 64.66 -44.72 -22.06
#